data_AF-A0A068SG68-F1
#
_entry.id   AF-A0A068SG68-F1
#
_cell.length_a   1.000
_cell.length_b   1.000
_cell.length_c   1.000
_cell.angle_alpha   90.00
_cell.angle_beta   90.00
_cell.angle_gamma   90.00
#
_symmetry.space_group_name_H-M   'P 1'
#
loop_
_entity.id
_entity.type
_entity.pdbx_description
1 polymer ?
#
loop_
_entity_poly.entity_id
_entity_poly.type
_entity_poly.pdbx_seq_one_letter_code
_entity_poly.pdbx_strand_id
1 'polypeptide(L)'
;MPKMKVLSITGTNGIISKEEVVGIMQRFPSLKKLVLAPCRDLQSAFVVPKYCPTLQGLRIVRYNVEGDGELMYTDQLESCGIGGITDLRLGSHSRRAFDQREMASLLKQYSSTLNRLKWNVALINDKDHDLISIQYPCLKNLLLESSGW
;
A
#
# COMPACT_ATOMS: atom_id res chain seq x y z
N MET A 1 11.66 22.38 -11.90
CA MET A 1 11.09 21.07 -11.54
C MET A 1 9.63 21.22 -11.12
N PRO A 2 8.75 20.26 -11.46
CA PRO A 2 7.34 20.30 -11.07
C PRO A 2 7.19 20.35 -9.54
N LYS A 3 6.44 21.33 -9.01
CA LYS A 3 6.19 21.50 -7.56
C LYS A 3 4.94 20.76 -7.07
N MET A 4 4.38 19.88 -7.90
CA MET A 4 3.13 19.17 -7.60
C MET A 4 3.29 18.34 -6.32
N LYS A 5 2.34 18.51 -5.39
CA LYS A 5 2.31 17.84 -4.09
C LYS A 5 1.25 16.75 -4.01
N VAL A 6 0.19 16.87 -4.80
CA VAL A 6 -0.92 15.93 -4.81
C VAL A 6 -1.23 15.60 -6.26
N LEU A 7 -1.33 14.31 -6.56
CA LEU A 7 -1.77 13.81 -7.85
C LEU A 7 -2.83 12.73 -7.62
N SER A 8 -3.93 12.84 -8.34
CA SER A 8 -5.00 11.85 -8.35
C SER A 8 -5.35 11.54 -9.80
N ILE A 9 -5.18 10.27 -10.19
CA ILE A 9 -5.57 9.76 -11.49
C ILE A 9 -6.60 8.67 -11.22
N THR A 10 -7.87 8.97 -11.51
CA THR A 10 -9.00 8.08 -11.23
C THR A 10 -9.96 8.05 -12.41
N GLY A 11 -10.67 6.95 -12.61
CA GLY A 11 -11.70 6.84 -13.65
C GLY A 11 -11.12 6.83 -15.07
N THR A 12 -9.88 6.37 -15.23
CA THR A 12 -9.27 6.21 -16.55
C THR A 12 -9.86 4.99 -17.27
N ASN A 13 -10.05 5.11 -18.58
CA ASN A 13 -10.44 3.97 -19.43
C ASN A 13 -9.30 2.94 -19.56
N GLY A 14 -8.05 3.38 -19.35
CA GLY A 14 -6.87 2.54 -19.31
C GLY A 14 -6.53 2.06 -17.90
N ILE A 15 -5.86 0.91 -17.84
CA ILE A 15 -5.31 0.33 -16.61
C ILE A 15 -3.90 0.86 -16.40
N ILE A 16 -3.64 1.49 -15.25
CA ILE A 16 -2.34 2.05 -14.91
C ILE A 16 -1.34 0.93 -14.59
N SER A 17 -0.23 0.87 -15.33
CA SER A 17 0.82 -0.12 -15.12
C SER A 17 1.88 0.33 -14.11
N LYS A 18 2.69 -0.61 -13.63
CA LYS A 18 3.83 -0.34 -12.75
C LYS A 18 4.83 0.64 -13.37
N GLU A 19 5.11 0.51 -14.67
CA GLU A 19 6.02 1.38 -15.40
C GLU A 19 5.48 2.82 -15.44
N GLU A 20 4.16 2.98 -15.61
CA GLU A 20 3.52 4.29 -15.55
C GLU A 20 3.59 4.90 -14.15
N VAL A 21 3.39 4.10 -13.09
CA VAL A 21 3.59 4.56 -11.71
C VAL A 21 5.02 5.05 -11.49
N VAL A 22 6.03 4.30 -11.95
CA VAL A 22 7.44 4.71 -11.87
C VAL A 22 7.67 6.01 -12.66
N GLY A 23 7.14 6.12 -13.87
CA GLY A 23 7.24 7.33 -14.68
C GLY A 23 6.61 8.55 -14.01
N ILE A 24 5.47 8.39 -13.33
CA ILE A 24 4.83 9.44 -12.52
C ILE A 24 5.76 9.86 -11.38
N MET A 25 6.36 8.91 -10.65
CA MET A 25 7.27 9.22 -9.54
C MET A 25 8.52 9.96 -9.99
N GLN A 26 9.09 9.58 -11.14
CA GLN A 26 10.24 10.26 -11.74
C GLN A 26 9.89 11.67 -12.20
N ARG A 27 8.69 11.87 -12.76
CA ARG A 27 8.22 13.18 -13.24
C ARG A 27 7.87 14.13 -12.09
N PHE A 28 7.38 13.60 -10.97
CA PHE A 28 6.92 14.39 -9.83
C PHE A 28 7.64 13.98 -8.53
N PRO A 29 8.96 14.24 -8.39
CA PRO A 29 9.73 13.81 -7.22
C PRO A 29 9.32 14.49 -5.91
N SER A 30 8.58 15.61 -6.01
CA SER A 30 8.09 16.40 -4.87
C SER A 30 6.73 15.96 -4.31
N LEU A 31 6.15 14.88 -4.87
CA LEU A 31 4.81 14.43 -4.51
C LEU A 31 4.73 14.02 -3.03
N LYS A 32 3.61 14.37 -2.39
CA LYS A 32 3.27 14.01 -1.00
C LYS A 32 2.09 13.07 -0.92
N LYS A 33 1.14 13.17 -1.86
CA LYS A 33 -0.03 12.31 -1.93
C LYS A 33 -0.27 11.83 -3.35
N LEU A 34 -0.47 10.52 -3.50
CA LEU A 34 -0.77 9.87 -4.77
C LEU A 34 -2.04 9.03 -4.65
N VAL A 35 -2.96 9.19 -5.60
CA VAL A 35 -4.13 8.32 -5.77
C VAL A 35 -4.17 7.80 -7.20
N LEU A 36 -4.26 6.48 -7.37
CA LEU A 36 -4.29 5.83 -8.68
C LEU A 36 -5.41 4.78 -8.74
N ALA A 37 -6.28 4.89 -9.76
CA ALA A 37 -7.34 3.92 -10.02
C ALA A 37 -7.86 3.98 -11.49
N PRO A 38 -8.05 2.85 -12.20
CA PRO A 38 -7.61 1.50 -11.85
C PRO A 38 -6.12 1.27 -12.12
N CYS A 39 -5.44 0.58 -11.22
CA CYS A 39 -4.13 -0.02 -11.47
C CYS A 39 -4.23 -1.49 -11.89
N ARG A 40 -3.26 -1.96 -12.66
CA ARG A 40 -3.15 -3.36 -13.11
C ARG A 40 -2.99 -4.30 -11.93
N ASP A 41 -2.16 -3.88 -11.00
CA ASP A 41 -1.78 -4.61 -9.82
C ASP A 41 -1.66 -3.64 -8.63
N LEU A 42 -1.75 -4.19 -7.43
CA LEU A 42 -1.46 -3.45 -6.20
C LEU A 42 0.05 -3.43 -5.92
N GLN A 43 0.83 -4.25 -6.64
CA GLN A 43 2.29 -4.35 -6.50
C GLN A 43 3.00 -3.04 -6.83
N SER A 44 2.39 -2.25 -7.71
CA SER A 44 2.80 -0.90 -8.04
C SER A 44 2.92 0.00 -6.81
N ALA A 45 2.18 -0.30 -5.73
CA ALA A 45 2.30 0.44 -4.48
C ALA A 45 3.63 0.20 -3.76
N PHE A 46 4.20 -1.00 -3.88
CA PHE A 46 5.42 -1.39 -3.16
C PHE A 46 6.68 -0.74 -3.75
N VAL A 47 6.64 -0.29 -5.00
CA VAL A 47 7.78 0.42 -5.61
C VAL A 47 7.78 1.91 -5.35
N VAL A 48 6.62 2.51 -5.09
CA VAL A 48 6.47 3.97 -4.87
C VAL A 48 7.45 4.52 -3.81
N PRO A 49 7.60 3.88 -2.62
CA PRO A 49 8.54 4.36 -1.61
C PRO A 49 10.00 4.43 -2.07
N LYS A 50 10.40 3.58 -3.03
CA LYS A 50 11.77 3.55 -3.57
C LYS A 50 12.07 4.76 -4.46
N TYR A 51 11.05 5.29 -5.14
CA TYR A 51 11.20 6.42 -6.07
C TYR A 51 10.79 7.76 -5.46
N CYS A 52 9.89 7.76 -4.47
CA CYS A 52 9.44 8.97 -3.78
C CYS A 52 9.42 8.75 -2.26
N PRO A 53 10.59 8.78 -1.59
CA PRO A 53 10.68 8.54 -0.15
C PRO A 53 9.97 9.62 0.68
N THR A 54 9.64 10.76 0.07
CA THR A 54 8.97 11.86 0.75
C THR A 54 7.44 11.77 0.68
N LEU A 55 6.91 10.72 0.04
CA LEU A 55 5.47 10.49 -0.11
C LEU A 55 4.85 10.14 1.25
N GLN A 56 3.87 10.94 1.66
CA GLN A 56 3.16 10.81 2.93
C GLN A 56 1.83 10.09 2.79
N GLY A 57 1.34 9.89 1.57
CA GLY A 57 0.07 9.23 1.34
C GLY A 57 0.02 8.55 -0.02
N LEU A 58 -0.41 7.31 -0.04
CA LEU A 58 -0.67 6.54 -1.25
C LEU A 58 -2.02 5.87 -1.14
N ARG A 59 -2.77 5.88 -2.24
CA ARG A 59 -3.94 5.04 -2.44
C ARG A 59 -3.87 4.43 -3.84
N ILE A 60 -3.80 3.11 -3.91
CA ILE A 60 -3.88 2.37 -5.17
C ILE A 60 -5.12 1.49 -5.12
N VAL A 61 -5.92 1.58 -6.17
CA VAL A 61 -7.10 0.74 -6.35
C VAL A 61 -6.97 -0.04 -7.65
N ARG A 62 -7.16 -1.34 -7.55
CA ARG A 62 -7.23 -2.28 -8.67
C ARG A 62 -8.70 -2.63 -8.89
N TYR A 63 -9.15 -2.48 -10.14
CA TYR A 63 -10.44 -2.97 -10.61
C TYR A 63 -10.18 -3.85 -11.84
N ASN A 64 -10.31 -5.17 -11.71
CA ASN A 64 -10.18 -6.06 -12.87
C ASN A 64 -10.98 -7.36 -12.72
N VAL A 65 -11.03 -8.15 -13.80
CA VAL A 65 -11.83 -9.39 -13.88
C VAL A 65 -11.45 -10.45 -12.84
N GLU A 66 -10.24 -10.40 -12.28
CA GLU A 66 -9.80 -11.31 -11.23
C GLU A 66 -10.15 -10.80 -9.82
N GLY A 67 -10.71 -9.59 -9.73
CA GLY A 67 -11.28 -9.00 -8.54
C GLY A 67 -10.71 -7.63 -8.19
N ASP A 68 -11.39 -7.00 -7.25
CA ASP A 68 -11.07 -5.66 -6.78
C ASP A 68 -10.20 -5.71 -5.54
N GLY A 69 -9.27 -4.77 -5.44
CA GLY A 69 -8.46 -4.60 -4.25
C GLY A 69 -7.95 -3.18 -4.10
N GLU A 70 -7.67 -2.82 -2.86
CA GLU A 70 -7.25 -1.49 -2.45
C GLU A 70 -6.11 -1.58 -1.45
N LEU A 71 -5.08 -0.79 -1.71
CA LEU A 71 -3.99 -0.55 -0.78
C LEU A 71 -3.91 0.94 -0.52
N MET A 72 -3.95 1.31 0.76
CA MET A 72 -3.78 2.69 1.18
C MET A 72 -2.78 2.77 2.32
N TYR A 73 -1.89 3.75 2.25
CA TYR A 73 -1.06 4.10 3.38
C TYR A 73 -0.98 5.60 3.61
N THR A 74 -0.78 5.99 4.87
CA THR A 74 -0.49 7.37 5.25
C THR A 74 0.57 7.44 6.33
N ASP A 75 1.41 8.48 6.26
CA ASP A 75 2.30 8.93 7.32
C ASP A 75 1.59 10.00 8.15
N GLN A 76 1.21 9.65 9.38
CA GLN A 76 0.82 10.59 10.42
C GLN A 76 2.04 10.82 11.30
N LEU A 77 2.69 11.97 11.13
CA LEU A 77 3.98 12.37 11.74
C LEU A 77 4.13 12.18 13.28
N GLU A 78 3.10 11.77 14.00
CA GLU A 78 3.01 11.86 15.45
C GLU A 78 3.24 10.54 16.21
N SER A 79 3.37 9.37 15.56
CA SER A 79 3.13 8.12 16.31
C SER A 79 4.32 7.37 16.91
N CYS A 80 5.55 7.48 16.38
CA CYS A 80 6.68 6.68 16.91
C CYS A 80 8.07 7.34 16.88
N GLY A 81 8.18 8.65 16.68
CA GLY A 81 9.46 9.38 16.66
C GLY A 81 10.37 9.06 15.46
N ILE A 82 10.07 8.00 14.72
CA ILE A 82 10.66 7.62 13.44
C ILE A 82 9.67 8.03 12.34
N GLY A 83 10.09 8.89 11.42
CA GLY A 83 9.25 9.25 10.26
C GLY A 83 9.01 8.05 9.36
N GLY A 84 7.77 7.84 8.90
CA GLY A 84 7.41 6.68 8.10
C GLY A 84 5.90 6.44 8.04
N ILE A 85 5.49 5.39 7.33
CA ILE A 85 4.07 5.04 7.22
C ILE A 85 3.53 4.56 8.58
N THR A 86 2.48 5.21 9.06
CA THR A 86 1.88 4.91 10.37
C THR A 86 0.56 4.18 10.25
N ASP A 87 -0.13 4.34 9.13
CA ASP A 87 -1.42 3.72 8.87
C ASP A 87 -1.35 2.97 7.54
N LEU A 88 -1.60 1.67 7.57
CA LEU A 88 -1.72 0.82 6.40
C LEU A 88 -3.08 0.14 6.38
N ARG A 89 -3.76 0.21 5.23
CA ARG A 89 -5.04 -0.46 4.98
C ARG A 89 -4.93 -1.31 3.73
N LEU A 90 -5.29 -2.57 3.88
CA LEU A 90 -5.33 -3.56 2.81
C LEU A 90 -6.75 -4.11 2.74
N GLY A 91 -7.37 -4.01 1.57
CA GLY A 91 -8.75 -4.47 1.35
C GLY A 91 -8.87 -5.20 0.03
N SER A 92 -9.48 -6.38 0.04
CA SER A 92 -9.82 -7.12 -1.19
C SER A 92 -10.87 -8.18 -0.91
N HIS A 93 -11.84 -8.27 -1.82
CA HIS A 93 -12.79 -9.38 -1.86
C HIS A 93 -12.24 -10.60 -2.62
N SER A 94 -11.15 -10.43 -3.38
CA SER A 94 -10.47 -11.48 -4.12
C SER A 94 -9.23 -11.99 -3.41
N ARG A 95 -9.12 -13.32 -3.32
CA ARG A 95 -7.92 -14.02 -2.82
C ARG A 95 -6.69 -13.77 -3.70
N ARG A 96 -6.85 -13.29 -4.94
CA ARG A 96 -5.75 -13.07 -5.90
C ARG A 96 -5.36 -11.60 -6.07
N ALA A 97 -5.91 -10.70 -5.26
CA ALA A 97 -5.62 -9.28 -5.40
C ALA A 97 -4.19 -8.92 -4.96
N PHE A 98 -3.65 -9.66 -4.00
CA PHE A 98 -2.33 -9.44 -3.40
C PHE A 98 -1.42 -10.65 -3.58
N ASP A 99 -0.17 -10.37 -3.94
CA ASP A 99 0.92 -11.34 -3.78
C ASP A 99 1.36 -11.35 -2.32
N GLN A 100 1.36 -12.53 -1.69
CA GLN A 100 1.67 -12.68 -0.27
C GLN A 100 3.13 -12.33 0.09
N ARG A 101 4.10 -12.62 -0.79
CA ARG A 101 5.53 -12.33 -0.53
C ARG A 101 5.79 -10.84 -0.57
N GLU A 102 5.21 -10.16 -1.55
CA GLU A 102 5.36 -8.71 -1.64
C GLU A 102 4.61 -7.99 -0.52
N MET A 103 3.44 -8.49 -0.14
CA MET A 103 2.71 -8.00 1.02
C MET A 103 3.49 -8.19 2.33
N ALA A 104 4.09 -9.37 2.54
CA ALA A 104 4.98 -9.61 3.69
C ALA A 104 6.20 -8.67 3.66
N SER A 105 6.75 -8.38 2.48
CA SER A 105 7.86 -7.44 2.32
C SER A 105 7.46 -6.00 2.67
N LEU A 106 6.28 -5.55 2.23
CA LEU A 106 5.73 -4.25 2.61
C LEU A 106 5.52 -4.18 4.13
N LEU A 107 4.87 -5.18 4.71
CA LEU A 107 4.61 -5.22 6.15
C LEU A 107 5.91 -5.20 6.96
N LYS A 108 6.93 -5.99 6.56
CA LYS A 108 8.27 -5.97 7.17
C LYS A 108 8.94 -4.61 7.03
N GLN A 109 8.79 -3.94 5.89
CA GLN A 109 9.37 -2.61 5.67
C GLN A 109 8.84 -1.55 6.64
N TYR A 110 7.55 -1.62 7.00
CA TYR A 110 6.91 -0.62 7.85
C TYR A 110 6.62 -1.11 9.28
N SER A 111 7.07 -2.31 9.64
CA SER A 111 6.70 -2.94 10.90
C SER A 111 7.08 -2.11 12.13
N SER A 112 8.20 -1.37 12.05
CA SER A 112 8.70 -0.50 13.11
C SER A 112 8.00 0.86 13.22
N THR A 113 7.17 1.24 12.24
CA THR A 113 6.51 2.57 12.19
C THR A 113 4.98 2.48 12.22
N LEU A 114 4.42 1.34 11.82
CA LEU A 114 2.98 1.10 11.79
C LEU A 114 2.35 1.23 13.18
N ASN A 115 1.38 2.14 13.29
CA ASN A 115 0.50 2.33 14.43
C ASN A 115 -0.87 1.69 14.18
N ARG A 116 -1.39 1.82 12.95
CA ARG A 116 -2.67 1.23 12.55
C ARG A 116 -2.51 0.30 11.36
N LEU A 117 -2.99 -0.93 11.51
CA LEU A 117 -3.10 -1.91 10.44
C LEU A 117 -4.56 -2.32 10.30
N LYS A 118 -5.17 -2.01 9.16
CA LYS A 118 -6.47 -2.54 8.76
C LYS A 118 -6.28 -3.63 7.72
N TRP A 119 -6.75 -4.83 8.04
CA TRP A 119 -6.66 -6.02 7.22
C TRP A 119 -8.04 -6.53 6.86
N ASN A 120 -8.35 -6.45 5.58
CA ASN A 120 -9.56 -7.02 4.99
C ASN A 120 -9.15 -7.80 3.72
N VAL A 121 -8.29 -8.79 3.90
CA VAL A 121 -7.80 -9.65 2.83
C VAL A 121 -7.91 -11.10 3.30
N ALA A 122 -8.47 -11.97 2.47
CA ALA A 122 -8.51 -13.40 2.75
C ALA A 122 -7.12 -14.04 2.53
N LEU A 123 -6.63 -14.79 3.53
CA LEU A 123 -5.41 -15.59 3.36
C LEU A 123 -5.66 -16.75 2.39
N ILE A 124 -4.66 -17.06 1.58
CA ILE A 124 -4.73 -18.15 0.60
C ILE A 124 -4.39 -19.49 1.27
N ASN A 125 -3.47 -19.50 2.24
CA ASN A 125 -3.00 -20.70 2.95
C ASN A 125 -2.55 -20.40 4.40
N ASP A 126 -2.87 -21.31 5.33
CA ASP A 126 -2.43 -21.27 6.75
C ASP A 126 -0.94 -21.59 6.96
N LYS A 127 -0.19 -21.88 5.88
CA LYS A 127 1.22 -22.30 5.95
C LYS A 127 2.22 -21.16 5.73
N ASP A 128 1.76 -19.94 5.51
CA ASP A 128 2.63 -18.78 5.28
C ASP A 128 3.11 -18.17 6.60
N HIS A 129 4.11 -18.81 7.19
CA HIS A 129 4.79 -18.37 8.42
C HIS A 129 5.46 -16.98 8.31
N ASP A 130 5.66 -16.47 7.08
CA ASP A 130 6.33 -15.19 6.83
C ASP A 130 5.54 -13.96 7.31
N LEU A 131 4.20 -14.03 7.33
CA LEU A 131 3.35 -12.94 7.83
C LEU A 131 3.23 -12.97 9.36
N ILE A 132 3.21 -14.18 9.93
CA ILE A 132 3.00 -14.43 11.37
C ILE A 132 4.24 -14.04 12.19
N SER A 133 5.42 -14.04 11.58
CA SER A 133 6.69 -13.69 12.26
C SER A 133 6.95 -12.18 12.37
N ILE A 134 6.16 -11.32 11.72
CA ILE A 134 6.41 -9.88 11.68
C ILE A 134 6.03 -9.26 13.03
N GLN A 135 7.01 -8.61 13.66
CA GLN A 135 6.81 -7.89 14.92
C GLN A 135 6.48 -6.41 14.64
N TYR A 136 5.42 -5.90 15.27
CA TYR A 136 4.99 -4.51 15.12
C TYR A 136 5.09 -3.73 16.44
N PRO A 137 6.29 -3.26 16.84
CA PRO A 137 6.51 -2.63 18.14
C PRO A 137 5.71 -1.34 18.37
N CYS A 138 5.27 -0.67 17.30
CA CYS A 138 4.52 0.59 17.36
C CYS A 138 3.00 0.42 17.17
N LEU A 139 2.51 -0.79 16.91
CA LEU A 139 1.12 -1.03 16.54
C LEU A 139 0.19 -0.84 17.73
N LYS A 140 -0.76 0.09 17.62
CA LYS A 140 -1.79 0.36 18.64
C LYS A 140 -3.17 -0.10 18.20
N ASN A 141 -3.42 -0.17 16.89
CA ASN A 141 -4.72 -0.54 16.33
C ASN A 141 -4.55 -1.62 15.26
N LEU A 142 -5.07 -2.81 15.54
CA LEU A 142 -5.21 -3.88 14.56
C LEU A 142 -6.70 -4.10 14.30
N LEU A 143 -7.14 -3.95 13.05
CA LEU A 143 -8.52 -4.21 12.64
C LEU A 143 -8.54 -5.32 11.59
N LEU A 144 -9.20 -6.42 11.90
CA LEU A 144 -9.32 -7.61 11.06
C LEU A 144 -10.80 -7.77 10.67
N GLU A 145 -11.15 -7.54 9.41
CA GLU A 145 -12.56 -7.59 8.96
C GLU A 145 -12.94 -8.91 8.28
N SER A 146 -11.97 -9.60 7.70
CA SER A 146 -12.15 -10.92 7.08
C SER A 146 -11.31 -11.93 7.86
N SER A 147 -11.96 -12.94 8.43
CA SER A 147 -11.48 -13.86 9.48
C SER A 147 -10.39 -14.85 9.06
N GLY A 148 -9.33 -14.39 8.40
CA GLY A 148 -8.14 -15.18 8.09
C GLY A 148 -6.96 -14.84 8.99
N TRP A 149 -7.15 -14.65 10.29
CA TRP A 149 -6.08 -14.47 11.28
C TRP A 149 -6.29 -15.45 12.43
#